data_AF-A0A973IR52-F1
#
_entry.id   AF-A0A973IR52-F1
#
_cell.length_a   1.000
_cell.length_b   1.000
_cell.length_c   1.000
_cell.angle_alpha   90.00
_cell.angle_beta   90.00
_cell.angle_gamma   90.00
#
_symmetry.space_group_name_H-M   'P 1'
#
loop_
_entity.id
_entity.type
_entity.pdbx_description
1 polymer ?
#
loop_
_entity_poly.entity_id
_entity_poly.type
_entity_poly.pdbx_seq_one_letter_code
_entity_poly.pdbx_strand_id
1 'polypeptide(L)'
;MEVPAYVQDLMTTIPIEMAGLLGKRTAELHCALSSDSEEPGFSPEPFSVLWQRSIYQSMQSLTKRVFRLLRNNLQKLPADAGRDAAAVLEKQKQIVELMRAVTRKKLAVNKIRIHGDYHLGQVLYTGKDFVMIDFEGEPARTLSERRLKRSPLRDVAGMLRSFHYAASLSLLKEASLRPEDRPFLQPWADAWYRCVAGAFLRSYLEGVEGTGIVPKRKEDTEVLLKAFVLEKAVYELGYELNNRPEWVVIPMRGIMHLLHEHRNRT
;
A
#
# COMPACT_ATOMS: atom_id res chain seq x y z
N MET A 1 17.74 -7.77 -2.95
CA MET A 1 18.22 -7.65 -4.35
C MET A 1 18.91 -6.32 -4.46
N GLU A 2 20.21 -6.35 -4.71
CA GLU A 2 20.97 -5.17 -5.11
C GLU A 2 20.40 -4.63 -6.43
N VAL A 3 20.39 -3.30 -6.58
CA VAL A 3 19.90 -2.62 -7.77
C VAL A 3 20.98 -2.73 -8.85
N PRO A 4 20.70 -3.22 -10.07
CA PRO A 4 21.71 -3.34 -11.13
C PRO A 4 22.34 -1.97 -11.48
N ALA A 5 23.64 -1.94 -11.76
CA ALA A 5 24.41 -0.69 -11.96
C ALA A 5 23.82 0.23 -13.06
N TYR A 6 23.36 -0.31 -14.18
CA TYR A 6 22.75 0.49 -15.25
C TYR A 6 21.41 1.15 -14.84
N VAL A 7 20.72 0.58 -13.84
CA VAL A 7 19.51 1.18 -13.26
C VAL A 7 19.90 2.35 -12.34
N GLN A 8 21.05 2.30 -11.67
CA GLN A 8 21.55 3.38 -10.81
C GLN A 8 22.00 4.62 -11.61
N ASP A 9 22.53 4.43 -12.83
CA ASP A 9 22.94 5.55 -13.69
C ASP A 9 21.73 6.27 -14.31
N LEU A 10 20.64 5.54 -14.61
CA LEU A 10 19.41 6.08 -15.20
C LEU A 10 18.39 6.55 -14.16
N MET A 11 18.41 5.96 -12.95
CA MET A 11 17.64 6.38 -11.80
C MET A 11 18.59 7.01 -10.80
N THR A 12 18.61 8.35 -10.74
CA THR A 12 19.36 9.08 -9.71
C THR A 12 19.27 8.36 -8.37
N THR A 13 20.37 8.18 -7.63
CA THR A 13 20.36 7.45 -6.35
C THR A 13 19.51 8.14 -5.28
N ILE A 14 19.23 9.43 -5.45
CA ILE A 14 18.56 10.31 -4.48
C ILE A 14 17.17 9.79 -4.05
N PRO A 15 16.20 9.49 -4.94
CA PRO A 15 14.92 8.91 -4.52
C PRO A 15 15.04 7.59 -3.73
N ILE A 16 16.05 6.76 -4.01
CA ILE A 16 16.26 5.49 -3.32
C ILE A 16 16.76 5.74 -1.89
N GLU A 17 17.72 6.63 -1.73
CA GLU A 17 18.25 7.05 -0.42
C GLU A 17 17.17 7.74 0.42
N MET A 18 16.41 8.66 -0.17
CA MET A 18 15.27 9.32 0.47
C MET A 18 14.20 8.32 0.91
N ALA A 19 13.88 7.34 0.08
CA ALA A 19 12.93 6.29 0.43
C ALA A 19 13.44 5.41 1.58
N GLY A 20 14.74 5.10 1.62
CA GLY A 20 15.37 4.44 2.75
C GLY A 20 15.24 5.24 4.04
N LEU A 21 15.60 6.53 4.01
CA LEU A 21 15.45 7.43 5.16
C LEU A 21 13.99 7.51 5.64
N LEU A 22 13.04 7.64 4.70
CA LEU A 22 11.61 7.64 5.03
C LEU A 22 11.17 6.31 5.66
N GLY A 23 11.70 5.18 5.19
CA GLY A 23 11.48 3.85 5.78
C GLY A 23 11.94 3.79 7.23
N LYS A 24 13.15 4.27 7.49
CA LYS A 24 13.71 4.39 8.85
C LYS A 24 12.84 5.26 9.76
N ARG A 25 12.47 6.47 9.31
CA ARG A 25 11.61 7.36 10.11
C ARG A 25 10.23 6.76 10.38
N THR A 26 9.67 6.05 9.40
CA THR A 26 8.39 5.34 9.57
C THR A 26 8.52 4.22 10.62
N ALA A 27 9.64 3.50 10.66
CA ALA A 27 9.90 2.49 11.68
C ALA A 27 10.02 3.11 13.07
N GLU A 28 10.78 4.20 13.21
CA GLU A 28 10.94 4.92 14.48
C GLU A 28 9.61 5.49 14.99
N LEU A 29 8.79 6.04 14.10
CA LEU A 29 7.42 6.47 14.43
C LEU A 29 6.61 5.31 15.01
N HIS A 30 6.57 4.16 14.34
CA HIS A 30 5.82 3.01 14.84
C HIS A 30 6.40 2.43 16.13
N CYS A 31 7.71 2.46 16.31
CA CYS A 31 8.34 2.08 17.58
C CYS A 31 7.87 3.00 18.71
N ALA A 32 7.88 4.32 18.50
CA ALA A 32 7.39 5.30 19.48
C ALA A 32 5.89 5.13 19.78
N LEU A 33 5.06 4.83 18.77
CA LEU A 33 3.63 4.54 18.95
C LEU A 33 3.35 3.19 19.64
N SER A 34 4.40 2.45 19.99
CA SER A 34 4.36 1.12 20.59
C SER A 34 5.19 0.98 21.87
N SER A 35 5.83 2.06 22.33
CA SER A 35 6.89 1.99 23.35
C SER A 35 6.40 2.05 24.78
N ASP A 36 5.19 2.60 25.01
CA ASP A 36 4.66 2.81 26.37
C ASP A 36 3.63 1.73 26.72
N SER A 37 4.02 0.80 27.58
CA SER A 37 3.14 -0.27 28.06
C SER A 37 2.14 0.18 29.13
N GLU A 38 2.39 1.32 29.78
CA GLU A 38 1.55 1.86 30.85
C GLU A 38 0.44 2.77 30.32
N GLU A 39 0.65 3.42 29.16
CA GLU A 39 -0.39 4.19 28.48
C GLU A 39 -1.25 3.27 27.57
N PRO A 40 -2.55 3.09 27.86
CA PRO A 40 -3.39 2.13 27.13
C PRO A 40 -3.53 2.39 25.63
N GLY A 41 -3.38 3.63 25.17
CA GLY A 41 -3.36 4.01 23.77
C GLY A 41 -2.09 3.57 23.04
N PHE A 42 -0.94 3.54 23.69
CA PHE A 42 0.36 3.18 23.09
C PHE A 42 0.85 1.76 23.42
N SER A 43 0.20 1.07 24.36
CA SER A 43 0.51 -0.32 24.68
C SER A 43 0.17 -1.28 23.52
N PRO A 44 1.11 -2.05 22.95
CA PRO A 44 0.82 -2.97 21.85
C PRO A 44 -0.14 -4.09 22.26
N GLU A 45 -1.06 -4.46 21.38
CA GLU A 45 -2.01 -5.54 21.66
C GLU A 45 -1.84 -6.71 20.71
N PRO A 46 -1.88 -7.97 21.17
CA PRO A 46 -1.75 -9.12 20.29
C PRO A 46 -2.93 -9.24 19.31
N PHE A 47 -2.66 -9.79 18.14
CA PHE A 47 -3.70 -10.24 17.23
C PHE A 47 -4.47 -11.40 17.88
N SER A 48 -5.79 -11.24 17.96
CA SER A 48 -6.69 -12.37 18.23
C SER A 48 -7.14 -13.01 16.93
N VAL A 49 -7.55 -14.28 16.97
CA VAL A 49 -8.14 -14.96 15.82
C VAL A 49 -9.41 -14.26 15.35
N LEU A 50 -10.20 -13.72 16.29
CA LEU A 50 -11.39 -12.92 15.98
C LEU A 50 -11.04 -11.63 15.24
N TRP A 51 -9.95 -10.96 15.63
CA TRP A 51 -9.46 -9.77 14.95
C TRP A 51 -8.94 -10.07 13.54
N GLN A 52 -8.19 -11.16 13.36
CA GLN A 52 -7.78 -11.59 12.01
C GLN A 52 -8.99 -11.87 11.11
N ARG A 53 -10.03 -12.53 11.65
CA ARG A 53 -11.29 -12.75 10.93
C ARG A 53 -11.99 -11.44 10.59
N SER A 54 -12.06 -10.48 11.51
CA SER A 54 -12.72 -9.19 11.25
C SER A 54 -12.00 -8.39 10.14
N ILE A 55 -10.67 -8.42 10.10
CA ILE A 55 -9.87 -7.83 9.01
C ILE A 55 -10.28 -8.43 7.66
N TYR A 56 -10.29 -9.76 7.55
CA TYR A 56 -10.66 -10.43 6.31
C TYR A 56 -12.11 -10.12 5.88
N GLN A 57 -13.06 -10.11 6.82
CA GLN A 57 -14.45 -9.77 6.51
C GLN A 57 -14.60 -8.32 6.02
N SER A 58 -13.84 -7.38 6.61
CA SER A 58 -13.78 -5.99 6.16
C SER A 58 -13.24 -5.89 4.73
N MET A 59 -12.11 -6.55 4.43
CA MET A 59 -11.52 -6.62 3.09
C MET A 59 -12.48 -7.21 2.06
N GLN A 60 -13.16 -8.31 2.41
CA GLN A 60 -14.13 -8.96 1.53
C GLN A 60 -15.32 -8.04 1.24
N SER A 61 -15.84 -7.36 2.27
CA SER A 61 -16.98 -6.44 2.14
C SER A 61 -16.63 -5.23 1.29
N LEU A 62 -15.44 -4.63 1.51
CA LEU A 62 -14.90 -3.56 0.68
C LEU A 62 -14.81 -4.00 -0.79
N THR A 63 -14.21 -5.16 -1.05
CA THR A 63 -14.04 -5.70 -2.40
C THR A 63 -15.37 -5.93 -3.09
N LYS A 64 -16.34 -6.56 -2.42
CA LYS A 64 -17.70 -6.75 -2.98
C LYS A 64 -18.36 -5.42 -3.33
N ARG A 65 -18.26 -4.42 -2.45
CA ARG A 65 -18.85 -3.09 -2.64
C ARG A 65 -18.23 -2.37 -3.84
N VAL A 66 -16.89 -2.30 -3.90
CA VAL A 66 -16.16 -1.60 -4.97
C VAL A 66 -16.35 -2.31 -6.32
N PHE A 67 -16.33 -3.63 -6.37
CA PHE A 67 -16.53 -4.37 -7.63
C PHE A 67 -17.95 -4.22 -8.17
N ARG A 68 -18.96 -4.12 -7.30
CA ARG A 68 -20.31 -3.74 -7.70
C ARG A 68 -20.35 -2.30 -8.23
N LEU A 69 -19.66 -1.37 -7.59
CA LEU A 69 -19.55 0.01 -8.07
C LEU A 69 -18.87 0.07 -9.46
N LEU A 70 -17.79 -0.67 -9.66
CA LEU A 70 -17.10 -0.76 -10.95
C LEU A 70 -18.03 -1.29 -12.04
N ARG A 71 -18.74 -2.40 -11.80
CA ARG A 71 -19.74 -2.95 -12.73
C ARG A 71 -20.81 -1.92 -13.12
N ASN A 72 -21.32 -1.18 -12.14
CA ASN A 72 -22.37 -0.18 -12.37
C ASN A 72 -21.87 1.06 -13.15
N ASN A 73 -20.55 1.30 -13.19
CA ASN A 73 -19.96 2.46 -13.85
C ASN A 73 -19.22 2.12 -15.15
N LEU A 74 -19.23 0.86 -15.62
CA LEU A 74 -18.49 0.44 -16.82
C LEU A 74 -18.72 1.36 -18.04
N GLN A 75 -19.96 1.77 -18.27
CA GLN A 75 -20.34 2.63 -19.40
C GLN A 75 -19.93 4.10 -19.24
N LYS A 76 -19.55 4.51 -18.03
CA LYS A 76 -19.12 5.87 -17.70
C LYS A 76 -17.59 6.00 -17.62
N LEU A 77 -16.87 4.89 -17.77
CA LEU A 77 -15.42 4.90 -17.75
C LEU A 77 -14.87 5.53 -19.03
N PRO A 78 -13.67 6.14 -18.96
CA PRO A 78 -12.91 6.50 -20.14
C PRO A 78 -12.74 5.32 -21.11
N ALA A 79 -12.68 5.60 -22.42
CA ALA A 79 -12.69 4.56 -23.46
C ALA A 79 -11.52 3.57 -23.38
N ASP A 80 -10.38 4.01 -22.85
CA ASP A 80 -9.17 3.22 -22.64
C ASP A 80 -9.21 2.37 -21.35
N ALA A 81 -10.10 2.69 -20.41
CA ALA A 81 -10.19 2.02 -19.11
C ALA A 81 -11.10 0.77 -19.11
N GLY A 82 -11.92 0.58 -20.15
CA GLY A 82 -12.89 -0.52 -20.21
C GLY A 82 -12.25 -1.92 -20.22
N ARG A 83 -11.13 -2.10 -20.93
CA ARG A 83 -10.37 -3.36 -20.95
C ARG A 83 -9.77 -3.68 -19.57
N ASP A 84 -9.16 -2.70 -18.93
CA ASP A 84 -8.58 -2.85 -17.59
C ASP A 84 -9.67 -3.17 -16.55
N ALA A 85 -10.84 -2.53 -16.66
CA ALA A 85 -11.98 -2.81 -15.78
C ALA A 85 -12.50 -4.24 -15.91
N ALA A 86 -12.67 -4.73 -17.15
CA ALA A 86 -13.09 -6.11 -17.39
C ALA A 86 -12.07 -7.11 -16.81
N ALA A 87 -10.77 -6.88 -17.05
CA ALA A 87 -9.70 -7.72 -16.53
C ALA A 87 -9.69 -7.76 -15.00
N VAL A 88 -9.84 -6.61 -14.33
CA VAL A 88 -9.90 -6.56 -12.86
C VAL A 88 -11.13 -7.28 -12.31
N LEU A 89 -12.30 -7.11 -12.93
CA LEU A 89 -13.55 -7.76 -12.51
C LEU A 89 -13.43 -9.30 -12.52
N GLU A 90 -12.76 -9.88 -13.52
CA GLU A 90 -12.50 -11.32 -13.60
C GLU A 90 -11.64 -11.83 -12.43
N LYS A 91 -10.78 -10.98 -11.86
CA LYS A 91 -9.89 -11.33 -10.75
C LYS A 91 -10.53 -11.22 -9.37
N GLN A 92 -11.81 -10.88 -9.26
CA GLN A 92 -12.49 -10.70 -7.96
C GLN A 92 -12.29 -11.89 -7.01
N LYS A 93 -12.45 -13.13 -7.51
CA LYS A 93 -12.30 -14.35 -6.70
C LYS A 93 -10.86 -14.53 -6.21
N GLN A 94 -9.88 -14.28 -7.09
CA GLN A 94 -8.46 -14.39 -6.77
C GLN A 94 -8.05 -13.37 -5.70
N ILE A 95 -8.53 -12.12 -5.82
CA ILE A 95 -8.28 -11.04 -4.84
C ILE A 95 -8.77 -11.45 -3.45
N VAL A 96 -10.00 -11.96 -3.35
CA VAL A 96 -10.59 -12.40 -2.08
C VAL A 96 -9.82 -13.58 -1.49
N GLU A 97 -9.33 -14.52 -2.31
CA GLU A 97 -8.54 -15.65 -1.82
C GLU A 97 -7.16 -15.23 -1.31
N LEU A 98 -6.52 -14.26 -1.96
CA LEU A 98 -5.28 -13.66 -1.45
C LEU A 98 -5.49 -12.98 -0.10
N MET A 99 -6.58 -12.21 0.06
CA MET A 99 -6.93 -11.60 1.32
C MET A 99 -7.26 -12.64 2.41
N ARG A 100 -7.83 -13.78 2.05
CA ARG A 100 -8.12 -14.89 2.97
C ARG A 100 -6.86 -15.50 3.58
N ALA A 101 -5.70 -15.35 2.94
CA ALA A 101 -4.44 -15.89 3.46
C ALA A 101 -4.14 -15.43 4.90
N VAL A 102 -4.60 -14.23 5.29
CA VAL A 102 -4.44 -13.68 6.66
C VAL A 102 -5.16 -14.49 7.75
N THR A 103 -6.09 -15.38 7.39
CA THR A 103 -6.85 -16.21 8.34
C THR A 103 -6.41 -17.67 8.34
N ARG A 104 -5.48 -18.08 7.47
CA ARG A 104 -5.07 -19.50 7.33
C ARG A 104 -4.40 -20.05 8.59
N LYS A 105 -3.77 -19.18 9.38
CA LYS A 105 -3.17 -19.50 10.67
C LYS A 105 -3.18 -18.29 11.60
N LYS A 106 -3.00 -18.53 12.90
CA LYS A 106 -2.77 -17.47 13.88
C LYS A 106 -1.42 -16.79 13.61
N LEU A 107 -1.42 -15.47 13.55
CA LEU A 107 -0.21 -14.66 13.35
C LEU A 107 0.25 -14.13 14.71
N ALA A 108 1.51 -14.39 15.05
CA ALA A 108 2.13 -13.86 16.26
C ALA A 108 2.65 -12.45 15.97
N VAL A 109 1.78 -11.46 16.11
CA VAL A 109 2.06 -10.04 15.83
C VAL A 109 1.14 -9.15 16.67
N ASN A 110 1.62 -7.94 16.98
CA ASN A 110 0.86 -6.93 17.71
C ASN A 110 0.26 -5.86 16.78
N LYS A 111 -0.87 -5.29 17.19
CA LYS A 111 -1.46 -4.07 16.64
C LYS A 111 -1.15 -2.90 17.57
N ILE A 112 -0.93 -1.73 16.97
CA ILE A 112 -0.54 -0.48 17.64
C ILE A 112 -1.39 0.68 17.12
N ARG A 113 -1.27 1.86 17.72
CA ARG A 113 -1.75 3.08 17.05
C ARG A 113 -0.89 3.34 15.81
N ILE A 114 -1.53 3.80 14.76
CA ILE A 114 -0.90 4.06 13.46
C ILE A 114 -1.35 5.45 13.00
N HIS A 115 -0.70 5.98 11.97
CA HIS A 115 -1.11 7.20 11.31
C HIS A 115 -2.51 7.04 10.68
N GLY A 116 -2.75 5.92 9.99
CA GLY A 116 -4.08 5.52 9.53
C GLY A 116 -4.52 6.11 8.19
N ASP A 117 -3.84 7.15 7.71
CA ASP A 117 -3.90 7.65 6.32
C ASP A 117 -2.50 8.05 5.79
N TYR A 118 -1.53 7.13 5.86
CA TYR A 118 -0.14 7.45 5.55
C TYR A 118 0.18 7.35 4.05
N HIS A 119 0.66 8.45 3.45
CA HIS A 119 1.10 8.53 2.06
C HIS A 119 2.07 9.72 1.85
N LEU A 120 2.62 9.90 0.64
CA LEU A 120 3.61 10.96 0.36
C LEU A 120 3.10 12.40 0.57
N GLY A 121 1.79 12.60 0.63
CA GLY A 121 1.19 13.90 0.93
C GLY A 121 1.23 14.25 2.41
N GLN A 122 1.48 13.26 3.29
CA GLN A 122 1.50 13.41 4.74
C GLN A 122 2.93 13.40 5.31
N VAL A 123 3.91 13.62 4.45
CA VAL A 123 5.33 13.70 4.83
C VAL A 123 5.97 14.93 4.20
N LEU A 124 6.73 15.67 5.00
CA LEU A 124 7.46 16.86 4.59
C LEU A 124 8.96 16.61 4.67
N TYR A 125 9.68 16.93 3.59
CA TYR A 125 11.15 16.86 3.59
C TYR A 125 11.75 18.22 3.98
N THR A 126 12.56 18.23 5.03
CA THR A 126 13.17 19.44 5.61
C THR A 126 14.49 19.84 4.95
N GLY A 127 14.90 19.13 3.89
CA GLY A 127 16.23 19.25 3.28
C GLY A 127 17.25 18.22 3.79
N LYS A 128 17.00 17.63 4.97
CA LYS A 128 17.83 16.56 5.56
C LYS A 128 17.05 15.39 6.17
N ASP A 129 15.78 15.59 6.47
CA ASP A 129 14.95 14.59 7.18
C ASP A 129 13.46 14.73 6.86
N PHE A 130 12.68 13.72 7.23
CA PHE A 130 11.23 13.70 7.07
C PHE A 130 10.49 14.03 8.37
N VAL A 131 9.41 14.79 8.24
CA VAL A 131 8.42 15.05 9.29
C VAL A 131 7.08 14.49 8.83
N MET A 132 6.44 13.66 9.65
CA MET A 132 5.07 13.18 9.42
C MET A 132 4.06 14.15 10.02
N ILE A 133 2.99 14.43 9.28
CA ILE A 133 1.94 15.37 9.65
C ILE A 133 0.56 14.71 9.52
N ASP A 134 -0.50 15.34 10.04
CA ASP A 134 -1.90 14.92 9.81
C ASP A 134 -2.28 13.53 10.36
N PHE A 135 -2.12 13.35 11.67
CA PHE A 135 -2.50 12.13 12.41
C PHE A 135 -4.02 12.00 12.65
N GLU A 136 -4.87 12.67 11.87
CA GLU A 136 -6.32 12.56 12.01
C GLU A 136 -6.84 11.18 11.58
N GLY A 137 -6.09 10.47 10.73
CA GLY A 137 -6.48 9.21 10.11
C GLY A 137 -7.52 9.37 9.00
N GLU A 138 -7.90 8.25 8.37
CA GLU A 138 -8.78 8.26 7.17
C GLU A 138 -10.08 9.08 7.38
N PRO A 139 -10.30 10.18 6.61
CA PRO A 139 -11.42 11.09 6.79
C PRO A 139 -12.80 10.42 6.70
N ALA A 140 -12.92 9.40 5.86
CA ALA A 140 -14.18 8.67 5.66
C ALA A 140 -14.59 7.76 6.84
N ARG A 141 -13.74 7.60 7.86
CA ARG A 141 -14.02 6.76 9.04
C ARG A 141 -14.50 7.59 10.22
N THR A 142 -15.29 6.98 11.11
CA THR A 142 -15.72 7.61 12.36
C THR A 142 -14.55 7.81 13.33
N LEU A 143 -14.64 8.79 14.24
CA LEU A 143 -13.57 9.06 15.22
C LEU A 143 -13.18 7.82 16.03
N SER A 144 -14.16 7.03 16.47
CA SER A 144 -13.92 5.78 17.19
C SER A 144 -13.12 4.77 16.36
N GLU A 145 -13.38 4.66 15.06
CA GLU A 145 -12.64 3.76 14.16
C GLU A 145 -11.22 4.23 13.83
N ARG A 146 -10.99 5.56 13.85
CA ARG A 146 -9.66 6.16 13.64
C ARG A 146 -8.74 5.96 14.85
N ARG A 147 -9.30 5.85 16.06
CA ARG A 147 -8.53 5.56 17.29
C ARG A 147 -8.20 4.07 17.50
N LEU A 148 -8.77 3.16 16.71
CA LEU A 148 -8.50 1.72 16.85
C LEU A 148 -7.04 1.40 16.53
N LYS A 149 -6.44 0.52 17.33
CA LYS A 149 -5.12 -0.06 17.04
C LYS A 149 -5.22 -0.99 15.83
N ARG A 150 -4.21 -0.92 14.94
CA ARG A 150 -4.17 -1.65 13.67
C ARG A 150 -2.76 -2.19 13.42
N SER A 151 -2.63 -3.00 12.36
CA SER A 151 -1.30 -3.38 11.89
C SER A 151 -0.57 -2.16 11.35
N PRO A 152 0.68 -1.90 11.74
CA PRO A 152 1.49 -0.85 11.13
C PRO A 152 1.78 -1.10 9.64
N LEU A 153 1.65 -2.36 9.19
CA LEU A 153 1.74 -2.71 7.77
C LEU A 153 0.64 -2.06 6.91
N ARG A 154 -0.42 -1.48 7.51
CA ARG A 154 -1.40 -0.66 6.79
C ARG A 154 -0.85 0.69 6.36
N ASP A 155 -0.06 1.36 7.21
CA ASP A 155 0.62 2.60 6.85
C ASP A 155 1.72 2.33 5.82
N VAL A 156 2.48 1.25 6.00
CA VAL A 156 3.43 0.76 4.99
C VAL A 156 2.73 0.53 3.66
N ALA A 157 1.58 -0.16 3.66
CA ALA A 157 0.81 -0.38 2.44
C ALA A 157 0.35 0.93 1.79
N GLY A 158 -0.08 1.92 2.57
CA GLY A 158 -0.43 3.26 2.10
C GLY A 158 0.74 3.94 1.39
N MET A 159 1.92 3.94 2.00
CA MET A 159 3.13 4.53 1.40
C MET A 159 3.57 3.79 0.13
N LEU A 160 3.53 2.45 0.12
CA LEU A 160 3.83 1.66 -1.09
C LEU A 160 2.89 2.00 -2.24
N ARG A 161 1.57 2.12 -1.97
CA ARG A 161 0.62 2.58 -2.97
C ARG A 161 0.89 4.02 -3.40
N SER A 162 1.32 4.90 -2.49
CA SER A 162 1.69 6.27 -2.83
C SER A 162 2.87 6.35 -3.79
N PHE A 163 3.90 5.51 -3.63
CA PHE A 163 5.00 5.41 -4.60
C PHE A 163 4.50 4.92 -5.96
N HIS A 164 3.64 3.90 -5.98
CA HIS A 164 3.05 3.41 -7.23
C HIS A 164 2.23 4.51 -7.93
N TYR A 165 1.47 5.31 -7.18
CA TYR A 165 0.75 6.47 -7.71
C TYR A 165 1.70 7.51 -8.29
N ALA A 166 2.77 7.86 -7.58
CA ALA A 166 3.76 8.82 -8.07
C ALA A 166 4.36 8.37 -9.42
N ALA A 167 4.75 7.10 -9.52
CA ALA A 167 5.28 6.51 -10.75
C ALA A 167 4.25 6.46 -11.90
N SER A 168 2.97 6.24 -11.57
CA SER A 168 1.90 6.17 -12.57
C SER A 168 1.49 7.56 -13.05
N LEU A 169 1.44 8.54 -12.16
CA LEU A 169 1.07 9.91 -12.46
C LEU A 169 2.10 10.59 -13.37
N SER A 170 3.40 10.31 -13.20
CA SER A 170 4.42 10.82 -14.12
C SER A 170 4.23 10.31 -15.55
N LEU A 171 3.63 9.12 -15.76
CA LEU A 171 3.31 8.65 -17.11
C LEU A 171 2.00 9.22 -17.69
N LEU A 172 1.07 9.61 -16.81
CA LEU A 172 -0.25 10.08 -17.22
C LEU A 172 -0.32 11.60 -17.42
N LYS A 173 0.39 12.37 -16.60
CA LYS A 173 0.26 13.83 -16.51
C LYS A 173 1.45 14.62 -17.03
N GLU A 174 2.55 13.97 -17.39
CA GLU A 174 3.70 14.68 -17.95
C GLU A 174 3.34 15.27 -19.30
N ALA A 175 3.27 16.60 -19.37
CA ALA A 175 2.72 17.32 -20.52
C ALA A 175 3.57 17.13 -21.79
N SER A 176 4.87 16.86 -21.62
CA SER A 176 5.79 16.58 -22.72
C SER A 176 5.75 15.13 -23.21
N LEU A 177 5.00 14.24 -22.54
CA LEU A 177 5.01 12.80 -22.81
C LEU A 177 3.85 12.43 -23.75
N ARG A 178 4.19 11.94 -24.94
CA ARG A 178 3.18 11.53 -25.92
C ARG A 178 2.55 10.19 -25.52
N PRO A 179 1.24 9.97 -25.72
CA PRO A 179 0.57 8.73 -25.33
C PRO A 179 1.24 7.45 -25.88
N GLU A 180 1.82 7.52 -27.07
CA GLU A 180 2.55 6.43 -27.74
C GLU A 180 3.86 6.03 -27.05
N ASP A 181 4.47 6.92 -26.27
CA ASP A 181 5.72 6.63 -25.53
C ASP A 181 5.44 5.92 -24.19
N ARG A 182 4.18 5.94 -23.71
CA ARG A 182 3.79 5.33 -22.42
C ARG A 182 4.12 3.84 -22.33
N PRO A 183 3.83 2.98 -23.33
CA PRO A 183 4.18 1.56 -23.26
C PRO A 183 5.69 1.31 -23.16
N PHE A 184 6.50 2.16 -23.79
CA PHE A 184 7.96 2.09 -23.71
C PHE A 184 8.50 2.51 -22.33
N LEU A 185 7.86 3.50 -21.69
CA LEU A 185 8.27 4.02 -20.39
C LEU A 185 7.69 3.25 -19.19
N GLN A 186 6.62 2.48 -19.38
CA GLN A 186 5.99 1.69 -18.31
C GLN A 186 6.97 0.75 -17.58
N PRO A 187 7.86 -0.01 -18.25
CA PRO A 187 8.85 -0.85 -17.56
C PRO A 187 9.81 -0.05 -16.66
N TRP A 188 10.13 1.19 -17.03
CA TRP A 188 10.99 2.08 -16.25
C TRP A 188 10.27 2.61 -15.01
N ALA A 189 9.00 2.99 -15.12
CA ALA A 189 8.18 3.37 -13.97
C ALA A 189 8.01 2.19 -12.99
N ASP A 190 7.80 0.98 -13.51
CA ASP A 190 7.74 -0.24 -12.71
C ASP A 190 9.07 -0.52 -12.01
N ALA A 191 10.20 -0.37 -12.70
CA ALA A 191 11.53 -0.54 -12.12
C ALA A 191 11.80 0.51 -11.02
N TRP A 192 11.39 1.76 -11.23
CA TRP A 192 11.55 2.85 -10.27
C TRP A 192 10.76 2.55 -9.01
N TYR A 193 9.49 2.18 -9.18
CA TYR A 193 8.61 1.79 -8.07
C TYR A 193 9.24 0.65 -7.27
N ARG A 194 9.71 -0.43 -7.93
CA ARG A 194 10.34 -1.56 -7.24
C ARG A 194 11.57 -1.14 -6.43
N CYS A 195 12.42 -0.28 -6.97
CA CYS A 195 13.64 0.18 -6.29
C CYS A 195 13.31 1.03 -5.05
N VAL A 196 12.43 2.02 -5.22
CA VAL A 196 11.99 2.94 -4.16
C VAL A 196 11.21 2.20 -3.07
N ALA A 197 10.20 1.42 -3.45
CA ALA A 197 9.42 0.58 -2.55
C ALA A 197 10.31 -0.42 -1.80
N GLY A 198 11.27 -1.02 -2.51
CA GLY A 198 12.22 -1.96 -1.94
C GLY A 198 13.14 -1.32 -0.91
N ALA A 199 13.66 -0.12 -1.17
CA ALA A 199 14.50 0.63 -0.23
C ALA A 199 13.73 1.05 1.03
N PHE A 200 12.53 1.61 0.85
CA PHE A 200 11.63 1.95 1.95
C PHE A 200 11.29 0.74 2.81
N LEU A 201 10.83 -0.35 2.19
CA LEU A 201 10.41 -1.55 2.92
C LEU A 201 11.57 -2.23 3.65
N ARG A 202 12.76 -2.31 3.04
CA ARG A 202 13.94 -2.87 3.72
C ARG A 202 14.28 -2.08 4.97
N SER A 203 14.46 -0.77 4.83
CA SER A 203 14.82 0.09 5.97
C SER A 203 13.75 0.09 7.06
N TYR A 204 12.47 0.06 6.66
CA TYR A 204 11.37 -0.08 7.60
C TYR A 204 11.44 -1.40 8.39
N LEU A 205 11.62 -2.54 7.70
CA LEU A 205 11.66 -3.85 8.34
C LEU A 205 12.87 -4.02 9.26
N GLU A 206 14.02 -3.50 8.86
CA GLU A 206 15.23 -3.43 9.71
C GLU A 206 14.97 -2.61 10.98
N GLY A 207 14.33 -1.44 10.85
CA GLY A 207 14.07 -0.56 11.99
C GLY A 207 13.03 -1.08 13.00
N VAL A 208 12.16 -2.01 12.61
CA VAL A 208 11.14 -2.62 13.50
C VAL A 208 11.47 -4.07 13.88
N GLU A 209 12.65 -4.57 13.53
CA GLU A 209 13.05 -5.93 13.88
C GLU A 209 13.00 -6.15 15.40
N GLY A 210 12.49 -7.31 15.83
CA GLY A 210 12.40 -7.67 17.25
C GLY A 210 11.26 -7.00 18.05
N THR A 211 10.64 -5.92 17.55
CA THR A 211 9.57 -5.18 18.26
C THR A 211 8.25 -5.95 18.41
N GLY A 212 8.01 -6.96 17.56
CA GLY A 212 6.78 -7.75 17.55
C GLY A 212 5.56 -7.08 16.88
N ILE A 213 5.70 -5.86 16.36
CA ILE A 213 4.63 -5.16 15.61
C ILE A 213 4.57 -5.58 14.14
N VAL A 214 5.59 -6.31 13.68
CA VAL A 214 5.65 -7.03 12.40
C VAL A 214 5.96 -8.52 12.70
N PRO A 215 5.38 -9.48 11.95
CA PRO A 215 5.68 -10.88 12.17
C PRO A 215 7.18 -11.20 12.02
N LYS A 216 7.70 -12.07 12.90
CA LYS A 216 9.11 -12.53 12.82
C LYS A 216 9.40 -13.31 11.54
N ARG A 217 8.42 -14.10 11.06
CA ARG A 217 8.59 -14.90 9.84
C ARG A 217 8.29 -14.04 8.62
N LYS A 218 9.22 -14.01 7.67
CA LYS A 218 9.09 -13.24 6.44
C LYS A 218 7.82 -13.58 5.66
N GLU A 219 7.43 -14.85 5.60
CA GLU A 219 6.23 -15.29 4.86
C GLU A 219 4.95 -14.71 5.47
N ASP A 220 4.93 -14.52 6.79
CA ASP A 220 3.77 -13.98 7.51
C ASP A 220 3.65 -12.47 7.30
N THR A 221 4.79 -11.78 7.29
CA THR A 221 4.88 -10.36 6.89
C THR A 221 4.42 -10.17 5.46
N GLU A 222 4.87 -11.02 4.53
CA GLU A 222 4.44 -10.97 3.15
C GLU A 222 2.93 -11.20 2.98
N VAL A 223 2.35 -12.16 3.71
CA VAL A 223 0.89 -12.42 3.68
C VAL A 223 0.11 -11.18 4.13
N LEU A 224 0.49 -10.57 5.25
CA LEU A 224 -0.18 -9.36 5.74
C LEU A 224 -0.01 -8.18 4.80
N LEU A 225 1.23 -7.91 4.38
CA LEU A 225 1.54 -6.77 3.53
C LEU A 225 0.83 -6.88 2.18
N LYS A 226 0.87 -8.06 1.53
CA LYS A 226 0.13 -8.29 0.27
C LYS A 226 -1.36 -8.04 0.44
N ALA A 227 -1.97 -8.53 1.53
CA ALA A 227 -3.39 -8.31 1.79
C ALA A 227 -3.73 -6.82 2.01
N PHE A 228 -2.91 -6.08 2.77
CA PHE A 228 -3.14 -4.65 3.03
C PHE A 228 -2.88 -3.76 1.82
N VAL A 229 -1.85 -4.06 1.01
CA VAL A 229 -1.59 -3.32 -0.25
C VAL A 229 -2.73 -3.55 -1.23
N LEU A 230 -3.24 -4.77 -1.34
CA LEU A 230 -4.38 -5.08 -2.20
C LEU A 230 -5.68 -4.45 -1.68
N GLU A 231 -5.91 -4.44 -0.36
CA GLU A 231 -7.04 -3.73 0.25
C GLU A 231 -6.99 -2.24 -0.05
N LYS A 232 -5.83 -1.58 0.09
CA LYS A 232 -5.68 -0.15 -0.22
C LYS A 232 -5.88 0.11 -1.73
N ALA A 233 -5.38 -0.75 -2.61
CA ALA A 233 -5.63 -0.62 -4.05
C ALA A 233 -7.12 -0.75 -4.43
N VAL A 234 -7.84 -1.65 -3.78
CA VAL A 234 -9.31 -1.78 -3.94
C VAL A 234 -10.05 -0.56 -3.36
N TYR A 235 -9.59 -0.04 -2.22
CA TYR A 235 -10.14 1.19 -1.64
C TYR A 235 -9.99 2.37 -2.61
N GLU A 236 -8.78 2.57 -3.13
CA GLU A 236 -8.44 3.59 -4.12
C GLU A 236 -9.30 3.48 -5.37
N LEU A 237 -9.50 2.27 -5.91
CA LEU A 237 -10.42 2.06 -7.04
C LEU A 237 -11.82 2.59 -6.73
N GLY A 238 -12.35 2.30 -5.54
CA GLY A 238 -13.63 2.83 -5.11
C GLY A 238 -13.64 4.35 -4.97
N TYR A 239 -12.55 4.93 -4.48
CA TYR A 239 -12.40 6.39 -4.34
C TYR A 239 -12.37 7.09 -5.69
N GLU A 240 -11.50 6.63 -6.61
CA GLU A 240 -11.36 7.26 -7.93
C GLU A 240 -12.63 7.12 -8.77
N LEU A 241 -13.35 6.00 -8.67
CA LEU A 241 -14.66 5.84 -9.32
C LEU A 241 -15.69 6.90 -8.91
N ASN A 242 -15.61 7.44 -7.70
CA ASN A 242 -16.57 8.43 -7.19
C ASN A 242 -16.09 9.88 -7.33
N ASN A 243 -14.78 10.11 -7.39
CA ASN A 243 -14.21 11.46 -7.30
C ASN A 243 -13.41 11.88 -8.54
N ARG A 244 -12.69 10.94 -9.19
CA ARG A 244 -11.79 11.20 -10.32
C ARG A 244 -11.79 10.02 -11.30
N PRO A 245 -12.88 9.81 -12.08
CA PRO A 245 -13.01 8.66 -12.97
C PRO A 245 -11.85 8.51 -13.97
N GLU A 246 -11.17 9.59 -14.30
CA GLU A 246 -10.00 9.62 -15.19
C GLU A 246 -8.74 8.99 -14.58
N TRP A 247 -8.69 8.75 -13.25
CA TRP A 247 -7.55 8.13 -12.57
C TRP A 247 -7.76 6.65 -12.26
N VAL A 248 -8.96 6.10 -12.54
CA VAL A 248 -9.35 4.71 -12.23
C VAL A 248 -8.38 3.68 -12.85
N VAL A 249 -7.71 4.03 -13.95
CA VAL A 249 -6.67 3.21 -14.57
C VAL A 249 -5.50 2.88 -13.61
N ILE A 250 -5.13 3.81 -12.72
CA ILE A 250 -4.00 3.66 -11.79
C ILE A 250 -4.25 2.53 -10.77
N PRO A 251 -5.35 2.53 -9.99
CA PRO A 251 -5.61 1.44 -9.06
C PRO A 251 -5.94 0.12 -9.78
N MET A 252 -6.56 0.14 -10.97
CA MET A 252 -6.79 -1.08 -11.74
C MET A 252 -5.48 -1.76 -12.17
N ARG A 253 -4.55 -1.01 -12.75
CA ARG A 253 -3.22 -1.52 -13.10
C ARG A 253 -2.43 -1.95 -11.86
N GLY A 254 -2.54 -1.19 -10.77
CA GLY A 254 -1.93 -1.55 -9.49
C GLY A 254 -2.43 -2.90 -8.96
N ILE A 255 -3.74 -3.16 -9.00
CA ILE A 255 -4.33 -4.46 -8.65
C ILE A 255 -3.76 -5.55 -9.54
N MET A 256 -3.75 -5.36 -10.87
CA MET A 256 -3.24 -6.36 -11.80
C MET A 256 -1.76 -6.66 -11.57
N HIS A 257 -0.93 -5.63 -11.37
CA HIS A 257 0.50 -5.78 -11.07
C HIS A 257 0.72 -6.66 -9.83
N LEU A 258 0.01 -6.40 -8.73
CA LEU A 258 0.09 -7.18 -7.49
C LEU A 258 -0.30 -8.66 -7.69
N LEU A 259 -1.28 -8.93 -8.56
CA LEU A 259 -1.70 -10.29 -8.89
C LEU A 259 -0.67 -11.03 -9.75
N HIS A 260 0.01 -10.32 -10.67
CA HIS A 260 1.09 -10.88 -11.48
C HIS A 260 2.31 -11.23 -10.63
N GLU A 261 2.72 -10.35 -9.72
CA GLU A 261 3.85 -10.63 -8.80
C GLU A 261 3.58 -11.84 -7.89
N HIS A 262 2.32 -12.10 -7.54
CA HIS A 262 1.96 -13.29 -6.78
C HIS A 262 2.21 -14.58 -7.57
N ARG A 263 1.81 -14.62 -8.86
CA ARG A 263 1.97 -15.81 -9.71
C ARG A 263 3.43 -16.16 -9.98
N ASN A 264 4.31 -15.17 -10.08
CA ASN A 264 5.73 -15.40 -10.37
C ASN A 264 6.53 -15.89 -9.14
N ARG A 265 5.91 -15.97 -7.96
CA ARG A 265 6.55 -16.44 -6.71
C ARG A 265 5.99 -17.78 -6.20
N THR A 266 4.96 -18.32 -6.84
CA THR A 266 4.33 -19.62 -6.56
C THR A 266 4.69 -20.59 -7.66
#